data_AF-A0A942BP12-F1
#
_entry.id   AF-A0A942BP12-F1
#
_cell.length_a   1.000
_cell.length_b   1.000
_cell.length_c   1.000
_cell.angle_alpha   90.00
_cell.angle_beta   90.00
_cell.angle_gamma   90.00
#
_symmetry.space_group_name_H-M   'P 1'
#
loop_
_entity.id
_entity.type
_entity.pdbx_description
1 polymer ?
#
loop_
_entity_poly.entity_id
_entity_poly.type
_entity_poly.pdbx_seq_one_letter_code
_entity_poly.pdbx_strand_id
1 'polypeptide(L)'
;MPVAALAFLALAQPMRSSEGFFLKDGDRVVTYGDSITDNGTYARYLETFVLTRFPEMRVAWVNSGWSGDRITGGSGGTLDVRLERDVISRKPTVVTVMLGMNDGNVRPAEEKLLDSFRTGLVGLMTKVGGAVPGVRFVLFKPSPYDDINQDPAFPGGYNSTLVRYGDVVESVAKETGAGLVDLNTPLVDILRKAKEYSPDVARRLIPDRIHPEPAGHLAMAYSILKAWKAPPTVSALELDAGSKKVLNRVYTWVRDVDFGSTIAWTQTDASLPFPLEYKNPRVALVVRAGGVMTDLNRQSLRVAGLPSPTYRLTIDDVVIGEFTREQLADGIDLAPYDTPMSRQAWNVALLVQQRAALRYSMWRTIEIGLREVNAKARENALRANEALEIEVMRRMREVARPQAHRFSLVPLGS
;
A
#
# COMPACT_ATOMS: atom_id res chain seq x y z
N MET A 1 40.84 -40.56 -8.55
CA MET A 1 39.92 -39.64 -9.23
C MET A 1 39.50 -38.58 -8.22
N PRO A 2 39.80 -37.28 -8.41
CA PRO A 2 39.32 -36.27 -7.49
C PRO A 2 37.87 -35.94 -7.84
N VAL A 3 36.99 -35.99 -6.84
CA VAL A 3 35.60 -35.55 -6.93
C VAL A 3 35.62 -34.02 -7.02
N ALA A 4 35.26 -33.48 -8.18
CA ALA A 4 35.09 -32.04 -8.36
C ALA A 4 33.86 -31.60 -7.56
N ALA A 5 34.08 -30.85 -6.48
CA ALA A 5 33.02 -30.13 -5.78
C ALA A 5 32.49 -29.02 -6.69
N LEU A 6 31.29 -29.20 -7.24
CA LEU A 6 30.56 -28.09 -7.86
C LEU A 6 30.20 -27.09 -6.75
N ALA A 7 30.97 -26.01 -6.67
CA ALA A 7 30.55 -24.83 -5.96
C ALA A 7 29.35 -24.22 -6.72
N PHE A 8 28.14 -24.44 -6.20
CA PHE A 8 27.01 -23.60 -6.54
C PHE A 8 27.31 -22.19 -6.02
N LEU A 9 27.86 -21.35 -6.88
CA LEU A 9 27.77 -19.90 -6.71
C LEU A 9 26.27 -19.58 -6.68
N ALA A 10 25.72 -19.41 -5.47
CA ALA A 10 24.43 -18.78 -5.30
C ALA A 10 24.54 -17.38 -5.89
N LEU A 11 24.08 -17.21 -7.13
CA LEU A 11 23.94 -15.90 -7.75
C LEU A 11 23.07 -15.07 -6.80
N ALA A 12 23.65 -14.01 -6.23
CA ALA A 12 22.93 -13.08 -5.38
C ALA A 12 21.67 -12.63 -6.11
N GLN A 13 20.50 -12.86 -5.51
CA GLN A 13 19.25 -12.41 -6.09
C GLN A 13 19.27 -10.88 -6.25
N PRO A 14 18.65 -10.34 -7.31
CA PRO A 14 18.67 -8.91 -7.54
C PRO A 14 18.02 -8.20 -6.34
N MET A 15 18.82 -7.41 -5.61
CA MET A 15 18.29 -6.56 -4.56
C MET A 15 17.73 -5.29 -5.19
N ARG A 16 16.46 -5.02 -4.93
CA ARG A 16 15.86 -3.73 -5.28
C ARG A 16 16.38 -2.64 -4.34
N SER A 17 16.91 -1.56 -4.90
CA SER A 17 17.21 -0.35 -4.13
C SER A 17 15.92 0.33 -3.64
N SER A 18 15.90 0.72 -2.38
CA SER A 18 14.85 1.57 -1.79
C SER A 18 15.28 3.05 -1.69
N GLU A 19 16.31 3.45 -2.42
CA GLU A 19 16.80 4.82 -2.42
C GLU A 19 15.69 5.82 -2.79
N GLY A 20 15.59 6.89 -2.01
CA GLY A 20 14.56 7.93 -2.19
C GLY A 20 13.18 7.58 -1.62
N PHE A 21 12.88 6.31 -1.31
CA PHE A 21 11.64 5.92 -0.64
C PHE A 21 11.66 6.31 0.85
N PHE A 22 10.52 6.71 1.39
CA PHE A 22 10.42 7.24 2.76
C PHE A 22 10.71 6.20 3.86
N LEU A 23 10.18 4.98 3.72
CA LEU A 23 10.39 3.92 4.69
C LEU A 23 11.75 3.25 4.47
N LYS A 24 12.32 2.80 5.58
CA LYS A 24 13.64 2.19 5.68
C LYS A 24 13.53 0.78 6.22
N ASP A 25 14.54 -0.03 5.92
CA ASP A 25 14.68 -1.34 6.55
C ASP A 25 14.69 -1.23 8.08
N GLY A 26 13.96 -2.13 8.75
CA GLY A 26 13.81 -2.14 10.20
C GLY A 26 12.76 -1.18 10.76
N ASP A 27 12.04 -0.42 9.93
CA ASP A 27 11.01 0.49 10.41
C ASP A 27 9.86 -0.24 11.13
N ARG A 28 9.38 0.38 12.21
CA ARG A 28 8.17 -0.01 12.94
C ARG A 28 7.17 1.12 12.81
N VAL A 29 6.18 0.93 11.95
CA VAL A 29 5.16 1.92 11.60
C VAL A 29 3.94 1.72 12.50
N VAL A 30 3.52 2.79 13.16
CA VAL A 30 2.22 2.87 13.85
C VAL A 30 1.32 3.86 13.11
N THR A 31 0.17 3.40 12.62
CA THR A 31 -0.87 4.27 12.07
C THR A 31 -1.87 4.65 13.16
N TYR A 32 -1.87 5.90 13.59
CA TYR A 32 -2.76 6.44 14.62
C TYR A 32 -3.84 7.33 14.01
N GLY A 33 -5.09 7.16 14.44
CA GLY A 33 -6.20 7.94 13.93
C GLY A 33 -7.57 7.46 14.40
N ASP A 34 -8.61 7.87 13.69
CA ASP A 34 -10.01 7.61 14.00
C ASP A 34 -10.58 6.33 13.33
N SER A 35 -11.89 6.30 13.03
CA SER A 35 -12.59 5.18 12.39
C SER A 35 -12.05 4.83 11.01
N ILE A 36 -11.59 5.82 10.24
CA ILE A 36 -11.01 5.59 8.91
C ILE A 36 -9.68 4.84 9.05
N THR A 37 -8.94 5.13 10.12
CA THR A 37 -7.73 4.40 10.48
C THR A 37 -8.06 3.05 11.12
N ASP A 38 -9.07 2.95 12.00
CA ASP A 38 -9.50 1.71 12.67
C ASP A 38 -9.86 0.62 11.64
N ASN A 39 -10.51 1.00 10.53
CA ASN A 39 -10.79 0.11 9.39
C ASN A 39 -9.51 -0.58 8.85
N GLY A 40 -8.40 0.16 8.79
CA GLY A 40 -7.07 -0.36 8.48
C GLY A 40 -6.82 -0.75 7.03
N THR A 41 -7.77 -0.55 6.12
CA THR A 41 -7.60 -0.98 4.73
C THR A 41 -6.49 -0.23 3.99
N TYR A 42 -6.38 1.09 4.14
CA TYR A 42 -5.26 1.82 3.52
C TYR A 42 -3.91 1.38 4.10
N ALA A 43 -3.82 1.12 5.41
CA ALA A 43 -2.61 0.65 6.05
C ALA A 43 -2.18 -0.73 5.51
N ARG A 44 -3.14 -1.64 5.28
CA ARG A 44 -2.89 -2.93 4.64
C ARG A 44 -2.42 -2.80 3.19
N TYR A 45 -2.94 -1.83 2.43
CA TYR A 45 -2.42 -1.53 1.09
C TYR A 45 -0.96 -1.05 1.13
N LEU A 46 -0.60 -0.19 2.09
CA LEU A 46 0.78 0.27 2.27
C LEU A 46 1.71 -0.89 2.65
N GLU A 47 1.33 -1.71 3.63
CA GLU A 47 2.10 -2.89 4.05
C GLU A 47 2.26 -3.89 2.90
N THR A 48 1.19 -4.15 2.15
CA THR A 48 1.22 -5.02 0.96
C THR A 48 2.16 -4.47 -0.10
N PHE A 49 2.07 -3.17 -0.42
CA PHE A 49 2.95 -2.55 -1.42
C PHE A 49 4.42 -2.66 -1.01
N VAL A 50 4.75 -2.38 0.26
CA VAL A 50 6.12 -2.47 0.74
C VAL A 50 6.64 -3.90 0.63
N LEU A 51 5.85 -4.90 1.05
CA LEU A 51 6.25 -6.30 0.99
C LEU A 51 6.40 -6.82 -0.45
N THR A 52 5.51 -6.45 -1.37
CA THR A 52 5.60 -6.90 -2.76
C THR A 52 6.68 -6.14 -3.53
N ARG A 53 6.88 -4.85 -3.25
CA ARG A 53 7.86 -4.01 -3.96
C ARG A 53 9.28 -4.20 -3.42
N PHE A 54 9.43 -4.31 -2.11
CA PHE A 54 10.72 -4.43 -1.41
C PHE A 54 10.72 -5.67 -0.51
N PRO A 55 10.75 -6.89 -1.08
CA PRO A 55 10.59 -8.14 -0.31
C PRO A 55 11.66 -8.36 0.77
N GLU A 56 12.83 -7.74 0.61
CA GLU A 56 13.92 -7.79 1.60
C GLU A 56 13.80 -6.73 2.71
N MET A 57 12.96 -5.69 2.53
CA MET A 57 12.78 -4.63 3.51
C MET A 57 11.90 -5.09 4.66
N ARG A 58 12.45 -5.10 5.86
CA ARG A 58 11.80 -5.56 7.09
C ARG A 58 11.08 -4.40 7.78
N VAL A 59 9.88 -4.09 7.29
CA VAL A 59 8.96 -3.18 7.98
C VAL A 59 7.97 -3.98 8.83
N ALA A 60 7.69 -3.50 10.04
CA ALA A 60 6.60 -4.00 10.88
C ALA A 60 5.50 -2.93 10.98
N TRP A 61 4.24 -3.37 10.95
CA TRP A 61 3.09 -2.47 10.92
C TRP A 61 2.10 -2.74 12.05
N VAL A 62 1.75 -1.70 12.78
CA VAL A 62 0.68 -1.71 13.79
C VAL A 62 -0.34 -0.65 13.42
N ASN A 63 -1.61 -1.05 13.37
CA ASN A 63 -2.71 -0.13 13.26
C ASN A 63 -3.28 0.18 14.64
N SER A 64 -3.36 1.47 14.97
CA SER A 64 -3.82 1.98 16.26
C SER A 64 -4.97 2.97 16.10
N GLY A 65 -5.71 2.89 14.98
CA GLY A 65 -6.94 3.64 14.79
C GLY A 65 -8.04 3.23 15.77
N TRP A 66 -8.92 4.16 16.13
CA TRP A 66 -10.08 3.83 16.95
C TRP A 66 -11.29 4.68 16.58
N SER A 67 -12.38 3.99 16.31
CA SER A 67 -13.60 4.61 15.83
C SER A 67 -14.14 5.69 16.77
N GLY A 68 -14.35 6.89 16.22
CA GLY A 68 -14.84 8.07 16.94
C GLY A 68 -13.76 8.86 17.70
N ASP A 69 -12.49 8.47 17.65
CA ASP A 69 -11.42 9.25 18.27
C ASP A 69 -11.35 10.66 17.67
N ARG A 70 -11.14 11.63 18.55
CA ARG A 70 -10.72 13.00 18.28
C ARG A 70 -9.29 13.21 18.77
N ILE A 71 -8.74 14.40 18.62
CA ILE A 71 -7.45 14.76 19.22
C ILE A 71 -7.42 14.62 20.74
N THR A 72 -8.57 14.67 21.41
CA THR A 72 -8.70 14.48 22.86
C THR A 72 -8.84 13.00 23.27
N GLY A 73 -8.90 12.07 22.31
CA GLY A 73 -9.24 10.67 22.52
C GLY A 73 -10.72 10.39 22.24
N GLY A 74 -11.22 9.27 22.77
CA GLY A 74 -12.57 8.78 22.48
C GLY A 74 -12.95 7.60 23.37
N SER A 75 -13.76 6.68 22.83
CA SER A 75 -14.23 5.50 23.59
C SER A 75 -13.11 4.53 23.98
N GLY A 76 -11.93 4.66 23.39
CA GLY A 76 -10.74 3.88 23.74
C GLY A 76 -9.90 4.42 24.88
N GLY A 77 -10.32 5.56 25.43
CA GLY A 77 -9.61 6.32 26.46
C GLY A 77 -9.27 7.73 26.00
N THR A 78 -8.80 8.55 26.94
CA THR A 78 -8.23 9.87 26.64
C THR A 78 -7.00 9.73 25.75
N LEU A 79 -6.60 10.82 25.09
CA LEU A 79 -5.36 10.87 24.30
C LEU A 79 -4.18 10.24 25.05
N ASP A 80 -3.99 10.61 26.31
CA ASP A 80 -2.86 10.13 27.11
C ASP A 80 -2.83 8.61 27.30
N VAL A 81 -3.99 8.00 27.55
CA VAL A 81 -4.14 6.55 27.69
C VAL A 81 -3.87 5.86 26.36
N ARG A 82 -4.40 6.43 25.27
CA ARG A 82 -4.25 5.90 23.91
C ARG A 82 -2.79 5.93 23.48
N LEU A 83 -2.09 7.05 23.67
CA LEU A 83 -0.69 7.18 23.27
C LEU A 83 0.22 6.21 24.03
N GLU A 84 0.04 6.06 25.34
CA GLU A 84 0.85 5.13 26.13
C GLU A 84 0.62 3.68 25.70
N ARG A 85 -0.65 3.26 25.69
CA ARG A 85 -1.05 1.87 25.42
C ARG A 85 -0.83 1.46 23.97
N ASP A 86 -1.16 2.34 23.01
CA ASP A 86 -1.33 1.94 21.61
C ASP A 86 -0.19 2.40 20.71
N VAL A 87 0.55 3.45 21.10
CA VAL A 87 1.64 4.01 20.29
C VAL A 87 2.99 3.76 20.95
N ILE A 88 3.24 4.31 22.14
CA ILE A 88 4.54 4.28 22.83
C ILE A 88 4.96 2.84 23.17
N SER A 89 4.03 2.01 23.67
CA SER A 89 4.29 0.61 23.98
C SER A 89 4.80 -0.22 22.78
N ARG A 90 4.50 0.23 21.55
CA ARG A 90 4.90 -0.41 20.30
C ARG A 90 6.29 0.01 19.83
N LYS A 91 6.93 0.95 20.52
CA LYS A 91 8.28 1.47 20.25
C LYS A 91 8.48 1.87 18.79
N PRO A 92 7.61 2.70 18.19
CA PRO A 92 7.64 2.99 16.76
C PRO A 92 8.93 3.70 16.34
N THR A 93 9.35 3.48 15.10
CA THR A 93 10.31 4.37 14.42
C THR A 93 9.60 5.40 13.54
N VAL A 94 8.35 5.10 13.15
CA VAL A 94 7.48 5.98 12.37
C VAL A 94 6.08 5.98 12.98
N VAL A 95 5.52 7.17 13.19
CA VAL A 95 4.11 7.34 13.57
C VAL A 95 3.43 8.19 12.51
N THR A 96 2.39 7.65 11.89
CA THR A 96 1.50 8.44 11.03
C THR A 96 0.28 8.88 11.83
N VAL A 97 -0.14 10.13 11.72
CA VAL A 97 -1.31 10.66 12.44
C VAL A 97 -2.34 11.19 11.46
N MET A 98 -3.56 10.65 11.51
CA MET A 98 -4.71 11.13 10.75
C MET A 98 -5.93 11.31 11.66
N LEU A 99 -6.21 12.57 11.98
CA LEU A 99 -7.35 13.03 12.78
C LEU A 99 -7.93 14.31 12.15
N GLY A 100 -9.06 14.80 12.65
CA GLY A 100 -9.75 15.98 12.12
C GLY A 100 -11.19 15.69 11.69
N MET A 101 -11.47 14.48 11.20
CA MET A 101 -12.81 14.10 10.73
C MET A 101 -13.86 14.17 11.84
N ASN A 102 -13.55 13.67 13.04
CA ASN A 102 -14.45 13.76 14.19
C ASN A 102 -14.32 15.08 14.97
N ASP A 103 -13.17 15.75 14.87
CA ASP A 103 -12.87 17.00 15.58
C ASP A 103 -13.75 18.16 15.07
N GLY A 104 -13.96 18.25 13.75
CA GLY A 104 -14.87 19.23 13.15
C GLY A 104 -16.36 18.91 13.34
N ASN A 105 -16.71 17.68 13.76
CA ASN A 105 -18.05 17.25 14.15
C ASN A 105 -19.17 17.59 13.13
N VAL A 106 -18.86 17.54 11.83
CA VAL A 106 -19.78 17.87 10.71
C VAL A 106 -20.40 19.28 10.86
N ARG A 107 -19.60 20.26 11.28
CA ARG A 107 -19.99 21.67 11.44
C ARG A 107 -19.00 22.59 10.71
N PRO A 108 -19.38 23.85 10.42
CA PRO A 108 -18.43 24.85 9.97
C PRO A 108 -17.23 24.97 10.92
N ALA A 109 -16.06 25.33 10.38
CA ALA A 109 -14.84 25.48 11.18
C ALA A 109 -14.99 26.56 12.26
N GLU A 110 -14.58 26.21 13.48
CA GLU A 110 -14.56 27.12 14.63
C GLU A 110 -13.11 27.27 15.13
N GLU A 111 -12.61 28.52 15.22
CA GLU A 111 -11.19 28.79 15.56
C GLU A 111 -10.77 28.13 16.87
N LYS A 112 -11.64 28.16 17.89
CA LYS A 112 -11.36 27.52 19.20
C LYS A 112 -11.11 26.02 19.08
N LEU A 113 -11.82 25.32 18.19
CA LEU A 113 -11.63 23.89 17.96
C LEU A 113 -10.33 23.63 17.18
N LEU A 114 -10.01 24.48 16.19
CA LEU A 114 -8.75 24.43 15.46
C LEU A 114 -7.54 24.66 16.38
N ASP A 115 -7.62 25.62 17.30
CA ASP A 115 -6.57 25.90 18.30
C ASP A 115 -6.38 24.74 19.28
N SER A 116 -7.50 24.16 19.74
CA SER A 116 -7.49 22.98 20.61
C SER A 116 -6.88 21.78 19.90
N PHE A 117 -7.21 21.60 18.63
CA PHE A 117 -6.64 20.56 17.77
C PHE A 117 -5.14 20.75 17.55
N ARG A 118 -4.70 21.97 17.22
CA ARG A 118 -3.28 22.32 17.10
C ARG A 118 -2.51 21.99 18.37
N THR A 119 -3.03 22.43 19.52
CA THR A 119 -2.42 22.21 20.84
C THR A 119 -2.32 20.72 21.15
N GLY A 120 -3.39 19.97 20.92
CA GLY A 120 -3.42 18.52 21.13
C GLY A 120 -2.47 17.76 20.18
N LEU A 121 -2.34 18.20 18.93
CA LEU A 121 -1.44 17.59 17.95
C LEU A 121 0.03 17.80 18.31
N VAL A 122 0.40 19.02 18.71
CA VAL A 122 1.74 19.31 19.24
C VAL A 122 1.99 18.50 20.53
N GLY A 123 1.02 18.47 21.45
CA GLY A 123 1.12 17.71 22.69
C GLY A 123 1.33 16.20 22.47
N LEU A 124 0.59 15.61 21.51
CA LEU A 124 0.77 14.22 21.08
C LEU A 124 2.21 13.97 20.63
N MET A 125 2.73 14.82 19.74
CA MET A 125 4.09 14.68 19.20
C MET A 125 5.14 14.84 20.28
N THR A 126 5.01 15.83 21.16
CA THR A 126 5.91 16.04 22.29
C THR A 126 5.94 14.82 23.21
N LYS A 127 4.79 14.25 23.56
CA LYS A 127 4.71 13.09 24.45
C LYS A 127 5.37 11.86 23.82
N VAL A 128 4.99 11.52 22.58
CA VAL A 128 5.53 10.34 21.90
C VAL A 128 7.03 10.51 21.59
N GLY A 129 7.46 11.69 21.14
CA GLY A 129 8.87 11.98 20.87
C GLY A 129 9.75 11.99 22.11
N GLY A 130 9.22 12.41 23.26
CA GLY A 130 9.91 12.33 24.55
C GLY A 130 10.06 10.90 25.07
N ALA A 131 9.05 10.05 24.86
CA ALA A 131 9.09 8.64 25.29
C ALA A 131 9.85 7.74 24.31
N VAL A 132 9.89 8.08 23.02
CA VAL A 132 10.53 7.30 21.96
C VAL A 132 11.47 8.20 21.14
N PRO A 133 12.70 8.43 21.63
CA PRO A 133 13.67 9.29 20.94
C PRO A 133 13.97 8.81 19.52
N GLY A 134 13.98 9.75 18.56
CA GLY A 134 14.26 9.47 17.16
C GLY A 134 13.07 8.96 16.33
N VAL A 135 11.88 8.88 16.91
CA VAL A 135 10.64 8.61 16.16
C VAL A 135 10.41 9.68 15.08
N ARG A 136 10.04 9.24 13.87
CA ARG A 136 9.67 10.13 12.76
C ARG A 136 8.16 10.26 12.69
N PHE A 137 7.65 11.48 12.76
CA PHE A 137 6.23 11.75 12.54
C PHE A 137 5.93 12.03 11.07
N VAL A 138 4.81 11.50 10.60
CA VAL A 138 4.19 11.91 9.34
C VAL A 138 2.75 12.29 9.63
N LEU A 139 2.43 13.57 9.49
CA LEU A 139 1.09 14.07 9.73
C LEU A 139 0.31 14.05 8.42
N PHE A 140 -0.92 13.56 8.46
CA PHE A 140 -1.79 13.51 7.30
C PHE A 140 -2.81 14.64 7.40
N LYS A 141 -2.90 15.51 6.37
CA LYS A 141 -4.10 16.34 6.22
C LYS A 141 -5.29 15.37 6.09
N PRO A 142 -6.42 15.58 6.80
CA PRO A 142 -7.50 14.59 6.86
C PRO A 142 -8.06 14.29 5.47
N SER A 143 -8.43 13.02 5.23
CA SER A 143 -9.18 12.64 4.03
C SER A 143 -10.48 13.43 3.91
N PRO A 144 -11.01 13.64 2.70
CA PRO A 144 -12.12 14.54 2.51
C PRO A 144 -13.43 13.93 3.02
N TYR A 145 -14.37 14.82 3.33
CA TYR A 145 -15.77 14.47 3.39
C TYR A 145 -16.33 14.60 1.97
N ASP A 146 -17.05 13.59 1.47
CA ASP A 146 -17.50 13.60 0.07
C ASP A 146 -18.70 14.55 -0.14
N ASP A 147 -18.38 15.83 -0.34
CA ASP A 147 -19.29 16.87 -0.82
C ASP A 147 -19.32 16.98 -2.36
N ILE A 148 -18.60 16.08 -3.07
CA ILE A 148 -18.48 16.11 -4.53
C ILE A 148 -19.56 15.25 -5.16
N ASN A 149 -19.74 14.03 -4.65
CA ASN A 149 -20.66 13.05 -5.21
C ASN A 149 -22.03 13.05 -4.51
N GLN A 150 -22.17 13.78 -3.40
CA GLN A 150 -23.37 13.85 -2.57
C GLN A 150 -23.60 15.28 -2.07
N ASP A 151 -24.86 15.62 -1.76
CA ASP A 151 -25.24 16.99 -1.37
C ASP A 151 -24.56 17.43 -0.07
N PRO A 152 -24.02 18.66 0.02
CA PRO A 152 -23.28 19.13 1.19
C PRO A 152 -24.12 19.11 2.47
N ALA A 153 -23.50 18.79 3.61
CA ALA A 153 -24.20 18.72 4.90
C ALA A 153 -24.73 20.10 5.36
N PHE A 154 -24.09 21.19 4.92
CA PHE A 154 -24.46 22.58 5.14
C PHE A 154 -23.87 23.45 4.01
N PRO A 155 -24.30 24.72 3.81
CA PRO A 155 -23.73 25.58 2.78
C PRO A 155 -22.20 25.72 2.90
N GLY A 156 -21.47 25.35 1.84
CA GLY A 156 -20.00 25.30 1.83
C GLY A 156 -19.40 23.92 2.09
N GLY A 157 -20.20 22.94 2.55
CA GLY A 157 -19.79 21.54 2.72
C GLY A 157 -18.85 21.31 3.91
N TYR A 158 -18.88 20.12 4.48
CA TYR A 158 -18.01 19.79 5.61
C TYR A 158 -16.54 19.64 5.20
N ASN A 159 -16.26 19.33 3.93
CA ASN A 159 -14.88 19.25 3.45
C ASN A 159 -14.14 20.59 3.56
N SER A 160 -14.84 21.73 3.46
CA SER A 160 -14.23 23.05 3.71
C SER A 160 -13.67 23.17 5.13
N THR A 161 -14.31 22.51 6.10
CA THR A 161 -13.83 22.44 7.48
C THR A 161 -12.63 21.51 7.58
N LEU A 162 -12.64 20.36 6.89
CA LEU A 162 -11.48 19.46 6.87
C LEU A 162 -10.25 20.07 6.20
N VAL A 163 -10.42 20.94 5.20
CA VAL A 163 -9.33 21.75 4.65
C VAL A 163 -8.72 22.65 5.73
N ARG A 164 -9.54 23.33 6.53
CA ARG A 164 -9.07 24.16 7.66
C ARG A 164 -8.29 23.34 8.71
N TYR A 165 -8.76 22.14 9.06
CA TYR A 165 -8.00 21.23 9.92
C TYR A 165 -6.69 20.78 9.25
N GLY A 166 -6.71 20.52 7.95
CA GLY A 166 -5.51 20.23 7.17
C GLY A 166 -4.48 21.36 7.23
N ASP A 167 -4.90 22.62 7.15
CA ASP A 167 -3.99 23.76 7.21
C ASP A 167 -3.32 23.88 8.58
N VAL A 168 -4.04 23.52 9.65
CA VAL A 168 -3.44 23.38 10.99
C VAL A 168 -2.40 22.26 11.00
N VAL A 169 -2.71 21.09 10.42
CA VAL A 169 -1.75 19.97 10.33
C VAL A 169 -0.49 20.38 9.57
N GLU A 170 -0.64 21.06 8.44
CA GLU A 170 0.46 21.54 7.62
C GLU A 170 1.34 22.55 8.35
N SER A 171 0.72 23.49 9.07
CA SER A 171 1.42 24.45 9.91
C SER A 171 2.26 23.76 11.00
N VAL A 172 1.65 22.81 11.73
CA VAL A 172 2.36 22.02 12.75
C VAL A 172 3.50 21.21 12.14
N ALA A 173 3.28 20.56 10.98
CA ALA A 173 4.32 19.79 10.31
C ALA A 173 5.53 20.67 9.94
N LYS A 174 5.27 21.87 9.40
CA LYS A 174 6.32 22.84 9.06
C LYS A 174 7.10 23.32 10.27
N GLU A 175 6.42 23.65 11.37
CA GLU A 175 7.06 24.15 12.59
C GLU A 175 7.91 23.09 13.30
N THR A 176 7.46 21.83 13.26
CA THR A 176 8.11 20.72 13.97
C THR A 176 9.10 19.94 13.10
N GLY A 177 9.10 20.16 11.79
CA GLY A 177 9.87 19.37 10.82
C GLY A 177 9.33 17.96 10.58
N ALA A 178 8.09 17.68 10.97
CA ALA A 178 7.44 16.40 10.66
C ALA A 178 7.18 16.24 9.16
N GLY A 179 7.12 14.99 8.69
CA GLY A 179 6.63 14.70 7.35
C GLY A 179 5.17 15.12 7.21
N LEU A 180 4.75 15.49 6.01
CA LEU A 180 3.38 15.87 5.69
C LEU A 180 2.91 15.08 4.47
N VAL A 181 1.67 14.56 4.53
CA VAL A 181 0.97 14.00 3.37
C VAL A 181 -0.42 14.62 3.30
N ASP A 182 -0.79 15.13 2.12
CA ASP A 182 -2.16 15.58 1.88
C ASP A 182 -3.03 14.42 1.39
N LEU A 183 -4.02 14.01 2.20
CA LEU A 183 -5.03 13.04 1.80
C LEU A 183 -6.34 13.68 1.35
N ASN A 184 -6.50 15.00 1.48
CA ASN A 184 -7.70 15.71 1.07
C ASN A 184 -7.65 15.99 -0.44
N THR A 185 -6.71 16.84 -0.88
CA THR A 185 -6.69 17.38 -2.24
C THR A 185 -6.61 16.28 -3.30
N PRO A 186 -5.66 15.32 -3.23
CA PRO A 186 -5.57 14.29 -4.28
C PRO A 186 -6.81 13.39 -4.33
N LEU A 187 -7.42 13.12 -3.19
CA LEU A 187 -8.61 12.27 -3.12
C LEU A 187 -9.83 13.02 -3.66
N VAL A 188 -10.00 14.31 -3.36
CA VAL A 188 -11.04 15.14 -3.98
C VAL A 188 -10.90 15.16 -5.50
N ASP A 189 -9.68 15.30 -6.03
CA ASP A 189 -9.46 15.28 -7.48
C ASP A 189 -9.78 13.93 -8.11
N ILE A 190 -9.45 12.83 -7.43
CA ILE A 190 -9.86 11.48 -7.84
C ILE A 190 -11.38 11.36 -7.83
N LEU A 191 -12.07 11.85 -6.79
CA LEU A 191 -13.54 11.81 -6.69
C LEU A 191 -14.21 12.61 -7.81
N ARG A 192 -13.68 13.79 -8.17
CA ARG A 192 -14.18 14.61 -9.29
C ARG A 192 -14.06 13.88 -10.63
N LYS A 193 -12.87 13.35 -10.94
CA LYS A 193 -12.65 12.56 -12.18
C LYS A 193 -13.48 11.29 -12.20
N ALA A 194 -13.59 10.61 -11.06
CA ALA A 194 -14.45 9.44 -10.92
C ALA A 194 -15.91 9.76 -11.22
N LYS A 195 -16.41 10.91 -10.75
CA LYS A 195 -17.76 11.41 -11.06
C LYS A 195 -17.95 11.65 -12.56
N GLU A 196 -16.98 12.26 -13.22
CA GLU A 196 -17.00 12.49 -14.67
C GLU A 196 -17.07 11.18 -15.47
N TYR A 197 -16.35 10.14 -15.03
CA TYR A 197 -16.35 8.85 -15.70
C TYR A 197 -17.58 7.98 -15.38
N SER A 198 -18.03 7.97 -14.12
CA SER A 198 -19.16 7.14 -13.67
C SER A 198 -19.74 7.66 -12.34
N PRO A 199 -20.78 8.51 -12.39
CA PRO A 199 -21.39 9.10 -11.19
C PRO A 199 -21.89 8.05 -10.17
N ASP A 200 -22.54 6.98 -10.63
CA ASP A 200 -23.12 5.96 -9.75
C ASP A 200 -22.07 5.14 -9.01
N VAL A 201 -20.93 4.87 -9.67
CA VAL A 201 -19.82 4.14 -9.05
C VAL A 201 -19.03 5.07 -8.14
N ALA A 202 -18.84 6.34 -8.52
CA ALA A 202 -18.14 7.34 -7.73
C ALA A 202 -18.79 7.56 -6.35
N ARG A 203 -20.13 7.63 -6.28
CA ARG A 203 -20.88 7.75 -5.01
C ARG A 203 -20.61 6.59 -4.03
N ARG A 204 -20.21 5.41 -4.53
CA ARG A 204 -19.94 4.22 -3.72
C ARG A 204 -18.47 4.11 -3.27
N LEU A 205 -17.64 5.09 -3.60
CA LEU A 205 -16.25 5.15 -3.11
C LEU A 205 -16.21 5.57 -1.63
N ILE A 206 -17.09 6.49 -1.23
CA ILE A 206 -17.28 6.94 0.16
C ILE A 206 -18.79 7.05 0.42
N PRO A 207 -19.50 5.92 0.65
CA PRO A 207 -20.96 5.87 0.60
C PRO A 207 -21.67 6.75 1.64
N ASP A 208 -21.10 6.87 2.85
CA ASP A 208 -21.61 7.75 3.91
C ASP A 208 -20.88 9.09 3.98
N ARG A 209 -20.05 9.38 2.97
CA ARG A 209 -19.22 10.58 2.80
C ARG A 209 -18.08 10.73 3.81
N ILE A 210 -17.96 9.83 4.78
CA ILE A 210 -16.90 9.83 5.79
C ILE A 210 -15.95 8.66 5.57
N HIS A 211 -16.47 7.45 5.47
CA HIS A 211 -15.73 6.20 5.50
C HIS A 211 -15.52 5.65 4.08
N PRO A 212 -14.28 5.64 3.57
CA PRO A 212 -14.00 5.09 2.27
C PRO A 212 -14.22 3.57 2.24
N GLU A 213 -14.79 3.09 1.15
CA GLU A 213 -14.78 1.66 0.80
C GLU A 213 -13.36 1.24 0.35
N PRO A 214 -13.06 -0.05 0.14
CA PRO A 214 -11.72 -0.50 -0.23
C PRO A 214 -11.09 0.26 -1.41
N ALA A 215 -11.87 0.61 -2.43
CA ALA A 215 -11.37 1.43 -3.54
C ALA A 215 -11.02 2.88 -3.14
N GLY A 216 -11.78 3.50 -2.23
CA GLY A 216 -11.42 4.80 -1.69
C GLY A 216 -10.17 4.74 -0.79
N HIS A 217 -10.03 3.66 -0.01
CA HIS A 217 -8.78 3.40 0.72
C HIS A 217 -7.57 3.15 -0.21
N LEU A 218 -7.77 2.57 -1.39
CA LEU A 218 -6.72 2.47 -2.42
C LEU A 218 -6.29 3.86 -2.89
N ALA A 219 -7.23 4.79 -3.10
CA ALA A 219 -6.90 6.16 -3.47
C ALA A 219 -6.08 6.86 -2.37
N MET A 220 -6.43 6.66 -1.09
CA MET A 220 -5.62 7.15 0.04
C MET A 220 -4.22 6.54 0.05
N ALA A 221 -4.11 5.21 -0.09
CA ALA A 221 -2.83 4.53 -0.11
C ALA A 221 -1.95 5.00 -1.28
N TYR A 222 -2.55 5.24 -2.45
CA TYR A 222 -1.87 5.83 -3.60
C TYR A 222 -1.28 7.20 -3.27
N SER A 223 -2.06 8.11 -2.66
CA SER A 223 -1.58 9.44 -2.27
C SER A 223 -0.41 9.37 -1.28
N ILE A 224 -0.48 8.47 -0.31
CA ILE A 224 0.60 8.25 0.67
C ILE A 224 1.85 7.71 -0.01
N LEU A 225 1.72 6.66 -0.83
CA LEU A 225 2.85 6.05 -1.53
C LEU A 225 3.53 7.05 -2.47
N LYS A 226 2.75 7.87 -3.18
CA LYS A 226 3.29 8.93 -4.04
C LYS A 226 4.06 9.98 -3.24
N ALA A 227 3.50 10.45 -2.12
CA ALA A 227 4.19 11.38 -1.23
C ALA A 227 5.47 10.78 -0.62
N TRP A 228 5.45 9.47 -0.36
CA TRP A 228 6.61 8.70 0.09
C TRP A 228 7.60 8.34 -1.02
N LYS A 229 7.36 8.81 -2.25
CA LYS A 229 8.20 8.57 -3.44
C LYS A 229 8.35 7.08 -3.75
N ALA A 230 7.26 6.33 -3.58
CA ALA A 230 7.20 4.94 -3.99
C ALA A 230 7.56 4.79 -5.48
N PRO A 231 8.45 3.86 -5.84
CA PRO A 231 8.91 3.75 -7.21
C PRO A 231 7.85 3.09 -8.11
N PRO A 232 7.66 3.58 -9.35
CA PRO A 232 6.59 3.10 -10.23
C PRO A 232 6.85 1.71 -10.81
N THR A 233 8.10 1.39 -11.13
CA THR A 233 8.46 0.21 -11.91
C THR A 233 8.49 -1.05 -11.04
N VAL A 234 7.72 -2.07 -11.39
CA VAL A 234 7.82 -3.44 -10.84
C VAL A 234 9.09 -4.06 -11.41
N SER A 235 9.08 -4.28 -12.72
CA SER A 235 10.20 -4.71 -13.55
C SER A 235 10.00 -4.16 -14.97
N ALA A 236 11.08 -4.16 -15.77
CA ALA A 236 10.99 -3.92 -17.20
C ALA A 236 11.99 -4.81 -17.95
N LEU A 237 11.55 -5.39 -19.07
CA LEU A 237 12.36 -6.18 -19.97
C LEU A 237 12.17 -5.72 -21.41
N GLU A 238 13.27 -5.47 -22.11
CA GLU A 238 13.27 -5.19 -23.55
C GLU A 238 14.13 -6.21 -24.28
N LEU A 239 13.53 -6.90 -25.24
CA LEU A 239 14.15 -7.86 -26.14
C LEU A 239 14.04 -7.38 -27.59
N ASP A 240 15.00 -7.77 -28.41
CA ASP A 240 14.91 -7.61 -29.86
C ASP A 240 15.23 -8.93 -30.54
N ALA A 241 14.19 -9.52 -31.15
CA ALA A 241 14.25 -10.81 -31.80
C ALA A 241 15.02 -10.78 -33.14
N GLY A 242 15.03 -9.63 -33.82
CA GLY A 242 15.76 -9.47 -35.09
C GLY A 242 17.28 -9.51 -34.90
N SER A 243 17.78 -8.85 -33.87
CA SER A 243 19.19 -8.82 -33.46
C SER A 243 19.55 -9.90 -32.43
N LYS A 244 18.55 -10.63 -31.91
CA LYS A 244 18.68 -11.70 -30.91
C LYS A 244 19.37 -11.23 -29.63
N LYS A 245 18.93 -10.08 -29.10
CA LYS A 245 19.54 -9.43 -27.93
C LYS A 245 18.53 -9.11 -26.83
N VAL A 246 19.00 -9.18 -25.59
CA VAL A 246 18.39 -8.50 -24.45
C VAL A 246 18.90 -7.06 -24.45
N LEU A 247 18.02 -6.10 -24.71
CA LEU A 247 18.39 -4.68 -24.86
C LEU A 247 18.43 -3.97 -23.50
N ASN A 248 17.44 -4.22 -22.65
CA ASN A 248 17.29 -3.53 -21.38
C ASN A 248 16.69 -4.48 -20.32
N ARG A 249 17.10 -4.30 -19.06
CA ARG A 249 16.54 -5.00 -17.90
C ARG A 249 16.52 -4.06 -16.70
N VAL A 250 15.38 -3.95 -16.04
CA VAL A 250 15.21 -3.15 -14.83
C VAL A 250 14.51 -3.99 -13.78
N TYR A 251 15.14 -4.15 -12.61
CA TYR A 251 14.63 -4.96 -11.49
C TYR A 251 14.23 -6.39 -11.89
N THR A 252 14.95 -6.97 -12.84
CA THR A 252 14.70 -8.34 -13.30
C THR A 252 15.98 -9.01 -13.77
N TRP A 253 16.10 -10.31 -13.51
CA TRP A 253 17.16 -11.18 -14.00
C TRP A 253 16.61 -12.08 -15.10
N VAL A 254 17.31 -12.17 -16.22
CA VAL A 254 16.89 -12.93 -17.40
C VAL A 254 18.00 -13.90 -17.81
N ARG A 255 17.63 -15.16 -18.03
CA ARG A 255 18.52 -16.25 -18.46
C ARG A 255 17.80 -17.18 -19.44
N ASP A 256 18.54 -18.11 -20.03
CA ASP A 256 18.03 -19.15 -20.94
C ASP A 256 17.17 -18.58 -22.08
N VAL A 257 17.61 -17.45 -22.64
CA VAL A 257 16.92 -16.75 -23.73
C VAL A 257 17.14 -17.51 -25.03
N ASP A 258 16.04 -17.93 -25.65
CA ASP A 258 15.99 -18.56 -26.96
C ASP A 258 15.21 -17.65 -27.92
N PHE A 259 15.82 -17.34 -29.06
CA PHE A 259 15.22 -16.56 -30.15
C PHE A 259 14.87 -17.47 -31.35
N GLY A 260 14.44 -18.70 -31.07
CA GLY A 260 13.90 -19.65 -32.04
C GLY A 260 12.52 -19.23 -32.58
N SER A 261 11.78 -20.20 -33.14
CA SER A 261 10.43 -19.96 -33.66
C SER A 261 9.46 -19.53 -32.55
N THR A 262 9.55 -20.18 -31.39
CA THR A 262 9.03 -19.68 -30.13
C THR A 262 10.15 -18.95 -29.41
N ILE A 263 9.92 -17.69 -29.06
CA ILE A 263 10.88 -16.94 -28.25
C ILE A 263 10.59 -17.27 -26.79
N ALA A 264 11.59 -17.69 -26.04
CA ALA A 264 11.40 -18.10 -24.66
C ALA A 264 12.57 -17.66 -23.77
N TRP A 265 12.29 -17.38 -22.50
CA TRP A 265 13.30 -17.00 -21.52
C TRP A 265 12.83 -17.34 -20.11
N THR A 266 13.77 -17.42 -19.18
CA THR A 266 13.46 -17.52 -17.75
C THR A 266 13.73 -16.16 -17.10
N GLN A 267 12.75 -15.65 -16.37
CA GLN A 267 12.81 -14.34 -15.71
C GLN A 267 12.61 -14.49 -14.20
N THR A 268 13.38 -13.73 -13.41
CA THR A 268 13.17 -13.60 -11.96
C THR A 268 13.17 -12.12 -11.61
N ASP A 269 12.01 -11.59 -11.28
CA ASP A 269 11.85 -10.19 -10.91
C ASP A 269 12.41 -9.93 -9.49
N ALA A 270 12.81 -8.69 -9.21
CA ALA A 270 13.20 -8.27 -7.86
C ALA A 270 11.99 -7.82 -7.01
N SER A 271 10.80 -7.76 -7.63
CA SER A 271 9.55 -7.27 -7.04
C SER A 271 8.35 -8.01 -7.63
N LEU A 272 7.27 -8.04 -6.86
CA LEU A 272 5.95 -8.44 -7.32
C LEU A 272 5.09 -7.20 -7.65
N PRO A 273 4.11 -7.32 -8.56
CA PRO A 273 3.17 -6.23 -8.83
C PRO A 273 2.33 -5.91 -7.58
N PHE A 274 1.83 -4.68 -7.48
CA PHE A 274 0.85 -4.28 -6.48
C PHE A 274 -0.50 -4.94 -6.83
N PRO A 275 -1.05 -5.84 -5.99
CA PRO A 275 -2.24 -6.61 -6.35
C PRO A 275 -3.50 -5.75 -6.26
N LEU A 276 -4.13 -5.50 -7.41
CA LEU A 276 -5.35 -4.69 -7.54
C LEU A 276 -6.46 -5.49 -8.23
N GLU A 277 -7.70 -5.36 -7.76
CA GLU A 277 -8.85 -6.09 -8.29
C GLU A 277 -9.44 -5.37 -9.51
N TYR A 278 -8.78 -5.47 -10.67
CA TYR A 278 -9.16 -4.71 -11.88
C TYR A 278 -10.58 -4.99 -12.41
N LYS A 279 -11.16 -6.15 -12.07
CA LYS A 279 -12.55 -6.50 -12.43
C LYS A 279 -13.58 -5.79 -11.56
N ASN A 280 -13.18 -5.25 -10.41
CA ASN A 280 -14.05 -4.49 -9.55
C ASN A 280 -14.21 -3.06 -10.11
N PRO A 281 -15.43 -2.64 -10.48
CA PRO A 281 -15.64 -1.36 -11.16
C PRO A 281 -15.20 -0.16 -10.30
N ARG A 282 -15.26 -0.26 -8.97
CA ARG A 282 -14.80 0.80 -8.06
C ARG A 282 -13.27 0.94 -8.09
N VAL A 283 -12.56 -0.18 -8.09
CA VAL A 283 -11.08 -0.21 -8.19
C VAL A 283 -10.63 0.29 -9.56
N ALA A 284 -11.24 -0.21 -10.64
CA ALA A 284 -10.94 0.23 -12.00
C ALA A 284 -11.14 1.74 -12.17
N LEU A 285 -12.20 2.29 -11.57
CA LEU A 285 -12.48 3.73 -11.60
C LEU A 285 -11.38 4.54 -10.91
N VAL A 286 -10.95 4.14 -9.70
CA VAL A 286 -9.87 4.80 -8.97
C VAL A 286 -8.53 4.70 -9.70
N VAL A 287 -8.22 3.52 -10.25
CA VAL A 287 -7.00 3.33 -11.05
C VAL A 287 -6.96 4.27 -12.24
N ARG A 288 -8.09 4.41 -12.95
CA ARG A 288 -8.23 5.32 -14.10
C ARG A 288 -8.16 6.79 -13.69
N ALA A 289 -8.84 7.18 -12.61
CA ALA A 289 -8.91 8.57 -12.16
C ALA A 289 -7.60 9.07 -11.52
N GLY A 290 -6.87 8.19 -10.82
CA GLY A 290 -5.69 8.53 -10.02
C GLY A 290 -4.34 8.32 -10.71
N GLY A 291 -4.24 7.58 -11.81
CA GLY A 291 -2.95 7.27 -12.45
C GLY A 291 -2.13 6.20 -11.71
N VAL A 292 -2.79 5.33 -10.95
CA VAL A 292 -2.17 4.31 -10.07
C VAL A 292 -1.19 3.41 -10.82
N MET A 293 -1.52 3.00 -12.05
CA MET A 293 -0.65 2.12 -12.84
C MET A 293 0.69 2.80 -13.18
N THR A 294 0.63 4.02 -13.71
CA THR A 294 1.80 4.78 -14.12
C THR A 294 2.74 5.06 -12.96
N ASP A 295 2.16 5.38 -11.80
CA ASP A 295 2.91 5.88 -10.64
C ASP A 295 3.39 4.78 -9.70
N LEU A 296 2.76 3.60 -9.69
CA LEU A 296 3.04 2.55 -8.69
C LEU A 296 3.20 1.13 -9.25
N ASN A 297 2.76 0.82 -10.48
CA ASN A 297 2.55 -0.58 -10.85
C ASN A 297 2.94 -0.98 -12.28
N ARG A 298 3.99 -0.38 -12.85
CA ARG A 298 4.42 -0.69 -14.23
C ARG A 298 5.26 -1.96 -14.30
N GLN A 299 4.81 -3.00 -14.98
CA GLN A 299 5.56 -4.23 -15.23
C GLN A 299 5.72 -4.45 -16.74
N SER A 300 6.70 -3.79 -17.35
CA SER A 300 6.77 -3.68 -18.81
C SER A 300 7.49 -4.84 -19.47
N LEU A 301 6.91 -5.35 -20.56
CA LEU A 301 7.55 -6.28 -21.50
C LEU A 301 7.49 -5.69 -22.91
N ARG A 302 8.66 -5.47 -23.51
CA ARG A 302 8.80 -5.04 -24.91
C ARG A 302 9.61 -6.05 -25.70
N VAL A 303 9.09 -6.49 -26.85
CA VAL A 303 9.79 -7.41 -27.75
C VAL A 303 9.66 -6.90 -29.18
N ALA A 304 10.76 -6.36 -29.71
CA ALA A 304 10.85 -5.86 -31.08
C ALA A 304 11.39 -6.93 -32.06
N GLY A 305 11.32 -6.65 -33.36
CA GLY A 305 11.90 -7.52 -34.40
C GLY A 305 11.20 -8.87 -34.59
N LEU A 306 9.95 -8.99 -34.15
CA LEU A 306 9.15 -10.21 -34.25
C LEU A 306 8.66 -10.47 -35.69
N PRO A 307 8.89 -11.67 -36.27
CA PRO A 307 8.50 -11.96 -37.65
C PRO A 307 6.99 -12.18 -37.85
N SER A 308 6.32 -12.89 -36.94
CA SER A 308 4.89 -13.18 -37.06
C SER A 308 4.02 -11.97 -36.69
N PRO A 309 2.80 -11.84 -37.23
CA PRO A 309 1.94 -10.70 -36.90
C PRO A 309 1.39 -10.77 -35.46
N THR A 310 1.20 -11.97 -34.93
CA THR A 310 0.57 -12.22 -33.62
C THR A 310 1.29 -13.30 -32.83
N TYR A 311 1.28 -13.13 -31.50
CA TYR A 311 1.91 -14.04 -30.56
C TYR A 311 0.99 -14.28 -29.37
N ARG A 312 1.01 -15.52 -28.88
CA ARG A 312 0.47 -15.86 -27.57
C ARG A 312 1.59 -15.78 -26.54
N LEU A 313 1.41 -14.94 -25.52
CA LEU A 313 2.26 -14.92 -24.35
C LEU A 313 1.80 -15.98 -23.34
N THR A 314 2.74 -16.81 -22.92
CA THR A 314 2.56 -17.75 -21.81
C THR A 314 3.60 -17.48 -20.72
N ILE A 315 3.21 -17.70 -19.47
CA ILE A 315 4.11 -17.68 -18.31
C ILE A 315 3.82 -18.93 -17.50
N ASP A 316 4.82 -19.79 -17.31
CA ASP A 316 4.69 -21.13 -16.71
C ASP A 316 3.56 -21.95 -17.36
N ASP A 317 3.55 -21.99 -18.68
CA ASP A 317 2.54 -22.66 -19.52
C ASP A 317 1.10 -22.10 -19.39
N VAL A 318 0.89 -21.06 -18.58
CA VAL A 318 -0.40 -20.37 -18.46
C VAL A 318 -0.50 -19.29 -19.54
N VAL A 319 -1.57 -19.31 -20.33
CA VAL A 319 -1.87 -18.27 -21.32
C VAL A 319 -2.21 -16.97 -20.63
N ILE A 320 -1.42 -15.92 -20.90
CA ILE A 320 -1.63 -14.57 -20.36
C ILE A 320 -2.47 -13.72 -21.31
N GLY A 321 -2.21 -13.85 -22.60
CA GLY A 321 -2.92 -13.10 -23.63
C GLY A 321 -2.32 -13.32 -25.01
N GLU A 322 -3.01 -12.78 -26.01
CA GLU A 322 -2.55 -12.73 -27.39
C GLU A 322 -2.31 -11.26 -27.76
N PHE A 323 -1.19 -11.01 -28.43
CA PHE A 323 -0.71 -9.66 -28.71
C PHE A 323 -0.20 -9.59 -30.14
N THR A 324 -0.39 -8.44 -30.79
CA THR A 324 0.26 -8.18 -32.07
C THR A 324 1.74 -7.91 -31.87
N ARG A 325 2.55 -8.11 -32.92
CA ARG A 325 3.97 -7.73 -32.89
C ARG A 325 4.15 -6.24 -32.63
N GLU A 326 3.22 -5.40 -33.09
CA GLU A 326 3.25 -3.95 -32.85
C GLU A 326 3.02 -3.64 -31.36
N GLN A 327 2.03 -4.27 -30.72
CA GLN A 327 1.80 -4.10 -29.27
C GLN A 327 3.02 -4.54 -28.44
N LEU A 328 3.65 -5.65 -28.83
CA LEU A 328 4.88 -6.11 -28.17
C LEU A 328 6.07 -5.19 -28.47
N ALA A 329 6.19 -4.65 -29.68
CA ALA A 329 7.24 -3.72 -30.04
C ALA A 329 7.08 -2.34 -29.35
N ASP A 330 5.85 -1.90 -29.10
CA ASP A 330 5.55 -0.70 -28.32
C ASP A 330 5.78 -0.93 -26.82
N GLY A 331 5.46 -2.14 -26.35
CA GLY A 331 5.59 -2.58 -24.97
C GLY A 331 4.23 -2.73 -24.29
N ILE A 332 4.02 -3.86 -23.63
CA ILE A 332 2.82 -4.16 -22.85
C ILE A 332 3.12 -4.04 -21.35
N ASP A 333 2.09 -3.73 -20.55
CA ASP A 333 2.16 -3.77 -19.09
C ASP A 333 1.52 -5.06 -18.58
N LEU A 334 2.29 -5.91 -17.92
CA LEU A 334 1.86 -7.20 -17.41
C LEU A 334 1.12 -7.12 -16.07
N ALA A 335 1.24 -6.02 -15.34
CA ALA A 335 0.69 -5.90 -13.99
C ALA A 335 -0.84 -6.09 -13.91
N PRO A 336 -1.65 -5.67 -14.91
CA PRO A 336 -3.09 -5.94 -14.93
C PRO A 336 -3.49 -7.39 -15.21
N TYR A 337 -2.58 -8.23 -15.69
CA TYR A 337 -2.88 -9.59 -16.12
C TYR A 337 -2.80 -10.60 -14.97
N ASP A 338 -3.51 -11.71 -15.12
CA ASP A 338 -3.49 -12.83 -14.18
C ASP A 338 -2.25 -13.71 -14.41
N THR A 339 -1.08 -13.15 -14.08
CA THR A 339 0.23 -13.81 -14.15
C THR A 339 0.52 -14.60 -12.87
N PRO A 340 1.44 -15.59 -12.90
CA PRO A 340 1.92 -16.24 -11.68
C PRO A 340 2.41 -15.24 -10.62
N MET A 341 3.08 -14.16 -11.04
CA MET A 341 3.56 -13.09 -10.15
C MET A 341 2.41 -12.30 -9.51
N SER A 342 1.34 -12.00 -10.24
CA SER A 342 0.19 -11.28 -9.67
C SER A 342 -0.62 -12.17 -8.72
N ARG A 343 -0.76 -13.46 -9.01
CA ARG A 343 -1.33 -14.45 -8.06
C ARG A 343 -0.49 -14.55 -6.78
N GLN A 344 0.83 -14.58 -6.91
CA GLN A 344 1.74 -14.55 -5.77
C GLN A 344 1.56 -13.28 -4.94
N ALA A 345 1.47 -12.11 -5.57
CA ALA A 345 1.21 -10.84 -4.90
C ALA A 345 -0.12 -10.84 -4.13
N TRP A 346 -1.18 -11.42 -4.71
CA TRP A 346 -2.47 -11.58 -4.03
C TRP A 346 -2.38 -12.46 -2.78
N ASN A 347 -1.57 -13.52 -2.82
CA ASN A 347 -1.32 -14.35 -1.64
C ASN A 347 -0.62 -13.55 -0.52
N VAL A 348 0.30 -12.63 -0.87
CA VAL A 348 0.89 -11.70 0.11
C VAL A 348 -0.19 -10.81 0.74
N ALA A 349 -1.06 -10.21 -0.08
CA ALA A 349 -2.14 -9.33 0.40
C ALA A 349 -3.11 -10.07 1.36
N LEU A 350 -3.43 -11.34 1.06
CA LEU A 350 -4.27 -12.17 1.92
C LEU A 350 -3.59 -12.42 3.28
N LEU A 351 -2.30 -12.75 3.29
CA LEU A 351 -1.56 -12.96 4.53
C LEU A 351 -1.42 -11.66 5.35
N VAL A 352 -1.23 -10.51 4.70
CA VAL A 352 -1.26 -9.18 5.35
C VAL A 352 -2.61 -8.96 6.05
N GLN A 353 -3.72 -9.28 5.39
CA GLN A 353 -5.05 -9.18 5.98
C GLN A 353 -5.21 -10.11 7.19
N GLN A 354 -4.74 -11.36 7.10
CA GLN A 354 -4.80 -12.32 8.20
C GLN A 354 -3.97 -11.84 9.41
N ARG A 355 -2.74 -11.37 9.18
CA ARG A 355 -1.90 -10.77 10.23
C ARG A 355 -2.58 -9.58 10.89
N ALA A 356 -3.12 -8.65 10.10
CA ALA A 356 -3.83 -7.48 10.63
C ALA A 356 -5.05 -7.88 11.48
N ALA A 357 -5.80 -8.90 11.08
CA ALA A 357 -6.92 -9.44 11.86
C ALA A 357 -6.47 -10.07 13.18
N LEU A 358 -5.37 -10.82 13.18
CA LEU A 358 -4.76 -11.37 14.41
C LEU A 358 -4.32 -10.26 15.35
N ARG A 359 -3.65 -9.22 14.83
CA ARG A 359 -3.22 -8.06 15.62
C ARG A 359 -4.41 -7.31 16.21
N TYR A 360 -5.46 -7.09 15.40
CA TYR A 360 -6.70 -6.46 15.86
C TYR A 360 -7.37 -7.27 16.98
N SER A 361 -7.51 -8.59 16.79
CA SER A 361 -8.10 -9.48 17.80
C SER A 361 -7.31 -9.45 19.10
N MET A 362 -5.98 -9.56 19.03
CA MET A 362 -5.11 -9.48 20.20
C MET A 362 -5.35 -8.20 20.99
N TRP A 363 -5.33 -7.06 20.30
CA TRP A 363 -5.44 -5.75 20.91
C TRP A 363 -6.86 -5.40 21.37
N ARG A 364 -7.83 -5.41 20.45
CA ARG A 364 -9.19 -4.94 20.71
C ARG A 364 -10.00 -5.95 21.50
N THR A 365 -9.92 -7.21 21.12
CA THR A 365 -10.72 -8.26 21.75
C THR A 365 -10.07 -8.73 23.04
N ILE A 366 -8.82 -9.18 23.00
CA ILE A 366 -8.21 -9.89 24.14
C ILE A 366 -7.65 -8.91 25.18
N GLU A 367 -6.75 -8.00 24.78
CA GLU A 367 -6.09 -7.06 25.70
C GLU A 367 -7.11 -6.14 26.37
N ILE A 368 -8.04 -5.57 25.59
CA ILE A 368 -8.98 -4.54 26.06
C ILE A 368 -10.38 -5.10 26.36
N GLY A 369 -11.01 -5.75 25.38
CA GLY A 369 -12.40 -6.18 25.45
C GLY A 369 -12.65 -7.25 26.51
N LEU A 370 -11.68 -8.14 26.73
CA LEU A 370 -11.77 -9.24 27.69
C LEU A 370 -10.98 -8.96 28.97
N ARG A 371 -10.60 -7.71 29.28
CA ARG A 371 -9.71 -7.39 30.42
C ARG A 371 -10.15 -7.91 31.78
N GLU A 372 -11.45 -8.05 32.00
CA GLU A 372 -12.03 -8.55 33.25
C GLU A 372 -12.10 -10.09 33.31
N VAL A 373 -11.78 -10.78 32.21
CA VAL A 373 -11.72 -12.25 32.15
C VAL A 373 -10.43 -12.74 32.82
N ASN A 374 -10.47 -13.95 33.38
CA ASN A 374 -9.36 -14.60 34.08
C ASN A 374 -7.98 -14.30 33.44
N ALA A 375 -7.08 -13.72 34.24
CA ALA A 375 -5.79 -13.22 33.78
C ALA A 375 -4.92 -14.31 33.12
N LYS A 376 -4.93 -15.55 33.65
CA LYS A 376 -4.12 -16.64 33.09
C LYS A 376 -4.64 -17.10 31.73
N ALA A 377 -5.96 -17.21 31.57
CA ALA A 377 -6.58 -17.55 30.30
C ALA A 377 -6.26 -16.51 29.23
N ARG A 378 -6.34 -15.21 29.57
CA ARG A 378 -5.96 -14.13 28.64
C ARG A 378 -4.49 -14.18 28.28
N GLU A 379 -3.61 -14.33 29.26
CA GLU A 379 -2.15 -14.42 29.03
C GLU A 379 -1.81 -15.57 28.06
N ASN A 380 -2.46 -16.73 28.22
CA ASN A 380 -2.32 -17.85 27.29
C ASN A 380 -2.83 -17.50 25.88
N ALA A 381 -4.00 -16.86 25.78
CA ALA A 381 -4.56 -16.46 24.49
C ALA A 381 -3.68 -15.42 23.77
N LEU A 382 -3.14 -14.44 24.49
CA LEU A 382 -2.21 -13.44 23.96
C LEU A 382 -0.94 -14.10 23.42
N ARG A 383 -0.32 -14.99 24.21
CA ARG A 383 0.88 -15.74 23.75
C ARG A 383 0.61 -16.56 22.49
N ALA A 384 -0.51 -17.28 22.44
CA ALA A 384 -0.86 -18.10 21.29
C ALA A 384 -1.13 -17.24 20.03
N ASN A 385 -1.84 -16.12 20.19
CA ASN A 385 -2.11 -15.19 19.10
C ASN A 385 -0.82 -14.53 18.58
N GLU A 386 0.07 -14.11 19.48
CA GLU A 386 1.38 -13.53 19.11
C GLU A 386 2.23 -14.54 18.34
N ALA A 387 2.32 -15.79 18.82
CA ALA A 387 3.04 -16.85 18.13
C ALA A 387 2.48 -17.10 16.71
N LEU A 388 1.15 -17.10 16.57
CA LEU A 388 0.52 -17.25 15.26
C LEU A 388 0.76 -16.05 14.34
N GLU A 389 0.72 -14.83 14.87
CA GLU A 389 1.03 -13.63 14.08
C GLU A 389 2.48 -13.65 13.59
N ILE A 390 3.44 -14.05 14.42
CA ILE A 390 4.86 -14.21 14.03
C ILE A 390 4.99 -15.22 12.88
N GLU A 391 4.28 -16.34 12.94
CA GLU A 391 4.29 -17.36 11.89
C GLU A 391 3.68 -16.84 10.58
N VAL A 392 2.57 -16.11 10.66
CA VAL A 392 1.98 -15.45 9.48
C VAL A 392 2.96 -14.42 8.90
N MET A 393 3.64 -13.62 9.72
CA MET A 393 4.66 -12.67 9.27
C MET A 393 5.85 -13.36 8.58
N ARG A 394 6.28 -14.53 9.07
CA ARG A 394 7.30 -15.35 8.41
C ARG A 394 6.83 -15.79 7.03
N ARG A 395 5.62 -16.33 6.95
CA ARG A 395 5.01 -16.79 5.69
C ARG A 395 4.77 -15.65 4.70
N MET A 396 4.39 -14.46 5.17
CA MET A 396 4.27 -13.26 4.33
C MET A 396 5.58 -12.97 3.60
N ARG A 397 6.71 -13.01 4.31
CA ARG A 397 8.04 -12.76 3.71
C ARG A 397 8.45 -13.86 2.75
N GLU A 398 8.16 -15.12 3.07
CA GLU A 398 8.46 -16.25 2.18
C GLU A 398 7.67 -16.18 0.88
N VAL A 399 6.38 -15.89 0.97
CA VAL A 399 5.50 -15.73 -0.20
C VAL A 399 5.82 -14.45 -0.97
N ALA A 400 6.37 -13.40 -0.33
CA ALA A 400 6.75 -12.17 -1.03
C ALA A 400 8.02 -12.31 -1.88
N ARG A 401 8.86 -13.35 -1.67
CA ARG A 401 10.08 -13.57 -2.45
C ARG A 401 9.75 -13.94 -3.90
N PRO A 402 10.10 -13.11 -4.89
CA PRO A 402 9.81 -13.41 -6.29
C PRO A 402 10.41 -14.75 -6.75
N GLN A 403 9.68 -15.45 -7.59
CA GLN A 403 10.09 -16.74 -8.14
C GLN A 403 10.57 -16.60 -9.59
N ALA A 404 11.31 -17.60 -10.05
CA ALA A 404 11.68 -17.69 -11.46
C ALA A 404 10.50 -18.24 -12.26
N HIS A 405 10.16 -17.57 -13.35
CA HIS A 405 9.07 -17.95 -14.24
C HIS A 405 9.57 -18.12 -15.67
N ARG A 406 9.01 -19.09 -16.40
CA ARG A 406 9.32 -19.35 -17.81
C ARG A 406 8.34 -18.59 -18.68
N PHE A 407 8.84 -17.66 -19.46
CA PHE A 407 8.07 -16.89 -20.44
C PHE A 407 8.25 -17.50 -21.82
N SER A 408 7.17 -17.55 -22.60
CA SER A 408 7.24 -17.92 -24.02
C SER A 408 6.28 -17.09 -24.86
N LEU A 409 6.76 -16.57 -25.98
CA LEU A 409 5.99 -15.98 -27.07
C LEU A 409 5.87 -16.99 -28.20
N VAL A 410 4.70 -17.62 -28.30
CA VAL A 410 4.40 -18.62 -29.32
C VAL A 410 3.76 -17.91 -30.52
N PRO A 411 4.33 -17.98 -31.73
CA PRO A 411 3.73 -17.37 -32.91
C PRO A 411 2.39 -18.04 -33.20
N LEU A 412 1.36 -17.24 -33.43
CA LEU A 412 0.10 -17.73 -33.94
C LEU A 412 0.20 -17.65 -35.46
N GLY A 413 -0.03 -18.79 -36.14
CA GLY A 413 -0.02 -18.83 -37.60
C GLY A 413 -0.97 -17.79 -38.18
N SER A 414 -0.58 -17.22 -39.33
CA SER A 414 -1.43 -16.34 -40.14
C SER A 414 -2.67 -17.06 -40.66
#